data_AF-A0A519U4X6-F1
#
_entry.id   AF-A0A519U4X6-F1
#
_cell.length_a   1.000
_cell.length_b   1.000
_cell.length_c   1.000
_cell.angle_alpha   90.00
_cell.angle_beta   90.00
_cell.angle_gamma   90.00
#
_symmetry.space_group_name_H-M   'P 1'
#
loop_
_entity.id
_entity.type
_entity.pdbx_description
1 polymer ?
#
loop_
_entity_poly.entity_id
_entity_poly.type
_entity_poly.pdbx_seq_one_letter_code
_entity_poly.pdbx_strand_id
1 'polypeptide(L)'
;MSNISSNLKYLRKKKGYTQQQFADEMEIKRSLIGAYEEDRAEPKYDLLKKIAEHFDLTIDEFINETINDKWAPKPKSQGSNLRVLSISVDQNDNENIELVPVKASAGYLNGFSDPQYIQDLPKFQIPLPALRQGTFRAFEIMGDSMLPIQPGSIIIGEYLDNWSDVKQGETYVVISKNEGVVYKRAGNKFKENRELKLISDNKVYDTYAIDADDILEIWKAKAYISTALPDPTPEPTIETLSSMMAQMQKSISQLNKN
;
A
#
# COMPACT_ATOMS: atom_id res chain seq x y z
N MET A 1 -26.29 15.21 21.06
CA MET A 1 -26.39 14.52 22.37
C MET A 1 -25.18 13.64 22.49
N SER A 2 -24.47 13.68 23.62
CA SER A 2 -23.26 12.91 23.84
C SER A 2 -23.60 11.42 23.93
N ASN A 3 -22.93 10.56 23.15
CA ASN A 3 -23.17 9.11 23.16
C ASN A 3 -22.29 8.37 24.17
N ILE A 4 -21.52 9.10 24.99
CA ILE A 4 -20.48 8.58 25.89
C ILE A 4 -21.02 7.46 26.81
N SER A 5 -22.15 7.70 27.48
CA SER A 5 -22.74 6.75 28.43
C SER A 5 -23.14 5.43 27.77
N SER A 6 -23.77 5.50 26.61
CA SER A 6 -24.20 4.34 25.81
C SER A 6 -23.00 3.57 25.23
N ASN A 7 -22.04 4.30 24.66
CA ASN A 7 -20.83 3.72 24.05
C ASN A 7 -19.96 3.03 25.10
N LEU A 8 -19.74 3.67 26.27
CA LEU A 8 -18.95 3.11 27.36
C LEU A 8 -19.53 1.78 27.86
N LYS A 9 -20.85 1.75 28.09
CA LYS A 9 -21.56 0.56 28.56
C LYS A 9 -21.51 -0.58 27.54
N TYR A 10 -21.67 -0.26 26.25
CA TYR A 10 -21.59 -1.24 25.17
C TYR A 10 -20.18 -1.82 25.05
N LEU A 11 -19.15 -0.97 24.96
CA LEU A 11 -17.75 -1.39 24.81
C LEU A 11 -17.28 -2.25 25.99
N ARG A 12 -17.61 -1.85 27.22
CA ARG A 12 -17.29 -2.64 28.43
C ARG A 12 -17.92 -4.02 28.39
N LYS A 13 -19.20 -4.11 28.04
CA LYS A 13 -19.91 -5.39 27.93
C LYS A 13 -19.37 -6.26 26.80
N LYS A 14 -19.01 -5.66 25.67
CA LYS A 14 -18.42 -6.35 24.51
C LYS A 14 -17.08 -7.01 24.83
N LYS A 15 -16.27 -6.39 25.70
CA LYS A 15 -15.04 -6.99 26.26
C LYS A 15 -15.28 -7.96 27.42
N GLY A 16 -16.51 -8.07 27.93
CA GLY A 16 -16.85 -8.97 29.04
C GLY A 16 -16.46 -8.43 30.44
N TYR A 17 -16.17 -7.14 30.57
CA TYR A 17 -15.73 -6.57 31.84
C TYR A 17 -16.89 -6.22 32.78
N THR A 18 -16.70 -6.48 34.07
CA THR A 18 -17.52 -5.90 35.14
C THR A 18 -17.18 -4.42 35.33
N GLN A 19 -18.08 -3.65 35.98
CA GLN A 19 -17.79 -2.25 36.32
C GLN A 19 -16.56 -2.11 37.23
N GLN A 20 -16.28 -3.11 38.08
CA GLN A 20 -15.10 -3.10 38.95
C GLN A 20 -13.83 -3.30 38.12
N GLN A 21 -13.78 -4.34 37.31
CA GLN A 21 -12.62 -4.65 36.46
C GLN A 21 -12.27 -3.50 35.52
N PHE A 22 -13.27 -2.90 34.89
CA PHE A 22 -13.03 -1.76 34.00
C PHE A 22 -12.58 -0.51 34.76
N ALA A 23 -13.06 -0.31 35.99
CA ALA A 23 -12.60 0.77 36.83
C ALA A 23 -11.13 0.58 37.25
N ASP A 24 -10.75 -0.66 37.58
CA ASP A 24 -9.38 -1.02 37.93
C ASP A 24 -8.43 -0.81 36.74
N GLU A 25 -8.85 -1.19 35.53
CA GLU A 25 -8.07 -1.02 34.28
C GLU A 25 -7.91 0.45 33.87
N MET A 26 -8.92 1.28 34.17
CA MET A 26 -8.87 2.73 33.93
C MET A 26 -8.27 3.53 35.12
N GLU A 27 -7.83 2.84 36.18
CA GLU A 27 -7.28 3.43 37.41
C GLU A 27 -8.23 4.44 38.11
N ILE A 28 -9.53 4.14 38.13
CA ILE A 28 -10.56 4.99 38.75
C ILE A 28 -11.45 4.21 39.72
N LYS A 29 -12.24 4.93 40.51
CA LYS A 29 -13.20 4.31 41.44
C LYS A 29 -14.37 3.70 40.67
N ARG A 30 -14.81 2.50 41.05
CA ARG A 30 -16.01 1.83 40.48
C ARG A 30 -17.25 2.72 40.44
N SER A 31 -17.45 3.55 41.47
CA SER A 31 -18.59 4.48 41.54
C SER A 31 -18.65 5.47 40.38
N LEU A 32 -17.50 5.84 39.81
CA LEU A 32 -17.41 6.75 38.67
C LEU A 32 -17.88 6.08 37.39
N ILE A 33 -17.49 4.82 37.13
CA ILE A 33 -17.97 4.05 35.97
C ILE A 33 -19.51 3.96 35.99
N GLY A 34 -20.10 3.64 37.14
CA GLY A 34 -21.56 3.62 37.28
C GLY A 34 -22.21 4.98 37.00
N ALA A 35 -21.62 6.07 37.47
CA ALA A 35 -22.12 7.42 37.20
C ALA A 35 -22.02 7.81 35.71
N TYR A 36 -20.97 7.38 35.01
CA TYR A 36 -20.79 7.63 33.58
C TYR A 36 -21.77 6.81 32.73
N GLU A 37 -22.00 5.54 33.06
CA GLU A 37 -22.93 4.67 32.32
C GLU A 37 -24.41 5.04 32.51
N GLU A 38 -24.73 5.76 33.59
CA GLU A 38 -26.07 6.24 33.92
C GLU A 38 -26.30 7.71 33.53
N ASP A 39 -25.34 8.31 32.82
CA ASP A 39 -25.42 9.72 32.37
C ASP A 39 -25.51 10.74 33.52
N ARG A 40 -25.08 10.34 34.73
CA ARG A 40 -25.07 11.21 35.93
C ARG A 40 -23.82 12.07 36.03
N ALA A 41 -22.78 11.73 35.28
CA ALA A 41 -21.54 12.48 35.19
C ALA A 41 -20.89 12.25 33.82
N GLU A 42 -20.00 13.15 33.42
CA GLU A 42 -19.17 12.97 32.23
C GLU A 42 -17.71 12.71 32.61
N PRO A 43 -17.00 11.80 31.92
CA PRO A 43 -15.57 11.60 32.09
C PRO A 43 -14.80 12.87 31.70
N LYS A 44 -13.75 13.21 32.45
CA LYS A 44 -12.83 14.29 32.06
C LYS A 44 -12.02 13.91 30.82
N TYR A 45 -11.48 14.91 30.13
CA TYR A 45 -10.67 14.72 28.92
C TYR A 45 -9.59 13.63 29.06
N ASP A 46 -8.82 13.63 30.15
CA ASP A 46 -7.75 12.64 30.36
C ASP A 46 -8.29 11.20 30.42
N LEU A 47 -9.47 11.02 31.02
CA LEU A 47 -10.13 9.72 31.11
C LEU A 47 -10.77 9.34 29.77
N LEU A 48 -11.35 10.28 29.03
CA LEU A 48 -11.86 10.05 27.67
C LEU A 48 -10.74 9.58 26.75
N LYS A 49 -9.56 10.21 26.85
CA LYS A 49 -8.37 9.82 26.10
C LYS A 49 -7.94 8.39 26.45
N LYS A 50 -7.81 8.06 27.75
CA LYS A 50 -7.48 6.70 28.20
C LYS A 50 -8.48 5.64 27.69
N ILE A 51 -9.78 5.94 27.76
CA ILE A 51 -10.85 5.04 27.31
C ILE A 51 -10.77 4.85 25.78
N ALA A 52 -10.61 5.93 25.02
CA ALA A 52 -10.49 5.89 23.57
C ALA A 52 -9.27 5.06 23.14
N GLU A 53 -8.11 5.28 23.76
CA GLU A 53 -6.88 4.48 23.53
C GLU A 53 -7.09 3.00 23.86
N HIS A 54 -7.74 2.69 24.98
CA HIS A 54 -7.99 1.31 25.41
C HIS A 54 -8.88 0.51 24.44
N PHE A 55 -9.88 1.16 23.84
CA PHE A 55 -10.78 0.53 22.87
C PHE A 55 -10.34 0.69 21.41
N ASP A 56 -9.15 1.26 21.17
CA ASP A 56 -8.62 1.54 19.84
C ASP A 56 -9.53 2.47 19.01
N LEU A 57 -10.12 3.49 19.67
CA LEU A 57 -11.02 4.49 19.08
C LEU A 57 -10.40 5.89 19.13
N THR A 58 -10.90 6.79 18.30
CA THR A 58 -10.70 8.24 18.48
C THR A 58 -11.67 8.80 19.52
N ILE A 59 -11.31 9.93 20.14
CA ILE A 59 -12.21 10.64 21.07
C ILE A 59 -13.50 11.06 20.33
N ASP A 60 -13.37 11.48 19.06
CA ASP A 60 -14.50 11.88 18.23
C ASP A 60 -15.47 10.72 18.00
N GLU A 61 -14.97 9.56 17.55
CA GLU A 61 -15.77 8.35 17.37
C GLU A 61 -16.47 7.94 18.69
N PHE A 62 -15.75 8.03 19.82
CA PHE A 62 -16.29 7.66 21.11
C PHE A 62 -17.41 8.60 21.59
N ILE A 63 -17.36 9.90 21.26
CA ILE A 63 -18.34 10.90 21.74
C ILE A 63 -19.50 11.06 20.75
N ASN A 64 -19.21 11.14 19.46
CA ASN A 64 -20.13 11.59 18.43
C ASN A 64 -20.79 10.45 17.65
N GLU A 65 -20.19 9.26 17.60
CA GLU A 65 -20.77 8.11 16.90
C GLU A 65 -21.59 7.21 17.85
N THR A 66 -22.46 6.38 17.28
CA THR A 66 -23.25 5.39 18.03
C THR A 66 -22.62 4.01 17.86
N ILE A 67 -21.88 3.55 18.87
CA ILE A 67 -21.17 2.28 18.83
C ILE A 67 -22.11 1.14 19.23
N ASN A 68 -22.44 0.27 18.28
CA ASN A 68 -23.29 -0.91 18.45
C ASN A 68 -22.81 -2.06 17.56
N ASP A 69 -23.57 -3.15 17.45
CA ASP A 69 -23.17 -4.34 16.68
C ASP A 69 -23.02 -4.07 15.17
N LYS A 70 -23.65 -3.01 14.65
CA LYS A 70 -23.54 -2.58 13.24
C LYS A 70 -22.42 -1.56 13.02
N TRP A 71 -21.82 -1.08 14.10
CA TRP A 71 -20.74 -0.11 14.04
C TRP A 71 -19.42 -0.84 13.70
N ALA A 72 -18.75 -0.37 12.66
CA ALA A 72 -17.42 -0.79 12.28
C ALA A 72 -16.47 0.39 12.49
N PRO A 73 -15.28 0.17 13.10
CA PRO A 73 -14.27 1.21 13.17
C PRO A 73 -13.98 1.70 11.76
N LYS A 74 -14.00 3.03 11.57
CA LYS A 74 -13.38 3.58 10.38
C LYS A 74 -11.90 3.17 10.42
N PRO A 75 -11.31 2.72 9.30
CA PRO A 75 -9.89 2.41 9.29
C PRO A 75 -9.17 3.63 9.84
N LYS A 76 -8.42 3.45 10.93
CA LYS A 76 -7.61 4.51 11.53
C LYS A 76 -6.75 5.07 10.41
N SER A 77 -7.11 6.23 9.90
CA SER A 77 -6.16 7.07 9.20
C SER A 77 -5.15 7.44 10.28
N GLN A 78 -4.06 6.66 10.36
CA GLN A 78 -2.97 6.93 11.28
C GLN A 78 -2.58 8.38 11.06
N GLY A 79 -2.87 9.22 12.07
CA GLY A 79 -2.79 10.67 12.02
C GLY A 79 -1.37 11.23 11.94
N SER A 80 -0.48 10.60 11.17
CA SER A 80 0.85 11.11 10.86
C SER A 80 1.08 11.38 9.38
N ASN A 81 0.17 10.97 8.48
CA ASN A 81 0.29 11.23 7.04
C ASN A 81 -1.06 11.15 6.31
N LEU A 82 -2.03 12.00 6.69
CA LEU A 82 -3.13 12.35 5.78
C LEU A 82 -2.51 13.10 4.60
N ARG A 83 -2.00 12.36 3.63
CA ARG A 83 -1.41 12.93 2.43
C ARG A 83 -2.52 13.09 1.42
N VAL A 84 -2.77 14.34 1.08
CA VAL A 84 -3.69 14.68 0.00
C VAL A 84 -3.01 14.27 -1.29
N LEU A 85 -3.50 13.19 -1.89
CA LEU A 85 -3.13 12.82 -3.24
C LEU A 85 -3.71 13.88 -4.19
N SER A 86 -2.84 14.66 -4.82
CA SER A 86 -3.28 15.58 -5.87
C SER A 86 -3.59 14.78 -7.12
N ILE A 87 -4.83 14.87 -7.58
CA ILE A 87 -5.31 14.29 -8.84
C ILE A 87 -5.60 15.41 -9.82
N SER A 88 -5.31 15.20 -11.10
CA SER A 88 -5.74 16.11 -12.15
C SER A 88 -6.92 15.52 -12.93
N VAL A 89 -7.95 16.34 -13.19
CA VAL A 89 -9.13 15.95 -13.96
C VAL A 89 -9.20 16.68 -15.29
N ASP A 90 -9.91 16.12 -16.27
CA ASP A 90 -10.24 16.78 -17.53
C ASP A 90 -11.50 17.67 -17.43
N GLN A 91 -11.93 18.24 -18.55
CA GLN A 91 -13.14 19.08 -18.62
C GLN A 91 -14.44 18.33 -18.32
N ASN A 92 -14.42 17.00 -18.36
CA ASN A 92 -15.55 16.11 -18.11
C ASN A 92 -15.46 15.44 -16.72
N ASP A 93 -14.58 15.93 -15.84
CA ASP A 93 -14.34 15.38 -14.49
C ASP A 93 -13.75 13.96 -14.47
N ASN A 94 -13.13 13.52 -15.57
CA ASN A 94 -12.40 12.25 -15.58
C ASN A 94 -10.97 12.45 -15.06
N GLU A 95 -10.53 11.57 -14.16
CA GLU A 95 -9.15 11.55 -13.67
C GLU A 95 -8.16 11.27 -14.82
N ASN A 96 -7.08 12.06 -14.87
CA ASN A 96 -5.95 11.85 -15.77
C ASN A 96 -4.93 10.93 -15.11
N ILE A 97 -4.18 10.20 -15.94
CA ILE A 97 -3.03 9.44 -15.51
C ILE A 97 -1.80 10.35 -15.65
N GLU A 98 -1.19 10.73 -14.53
CA GLU A 98 0.07 11.49 -14.55
C GLU A 98 1.26 10.55 -14.79
N LEU A 99 2.17 10.94 -15.69
CA LEU A 99 3.43 10.26 -15.92
C LEU A 99 4.53 10.87 -15.07
N VAL A 100 5.13 10.07 -14.19
CA VAL A 100 6.31 10.42 -13.41
C VAL A 100 7.54 9.83 -14.10
N PRO A 101 8.32 10.64 -14.85
CA PRO A 101 9.55 10.17 -15.47
C PRO A 101 10.67 9.98 -14.45
N VAL A 102 11.67 9.15 -14.77
CA VAL A 102 12.72 8.80 -13.78
C VAL A 102 13.51 10.03 -13.30
N LYS A 103 13.78 10.97 -14.20
CA LYS A 103 14.50 12.22 -13.88
C LYS A 103 13.73 13.09 -12.90
N ALA A 104 12.40 12.95 -12.88
CA ALA A 104 11.48 13.66 -12.02
C ALA A 104 11.22 12.92 -10.69
N SER A 105 11.66 11.67 -10.52
CA SER A 105 11.43 10.88 -9.30
C SER A 105 12.03 11.52 -8.05
N ALA A 106 13.21 12.14 -8.16
CA ALA A 106 13.83 12.87 -7.04
C ALA A 106 13.10 14.17 -6.67
N GLY A 107 12.51 14.87 -7.66
CA GLY A 107 11.68 16.05 -7.43
C GLY A 107 10.31 15.66 -6.86
N TYR A 108 9.72 14.59 -7.39
CA TYR A 108 8.50 13.97 -6.90
C TYR A 108 8.66 13.57 -5.43
N LEU A 109 9.84 13.04 -5.04
CA LEU A 109 10.16 12.71 -3.65
C LEU A 109 10.07 13.88 -2.66
N ASN A 110 10.40 15.08 -3.14
CA ASN A 110 10.44 16.29 -2.33
C ASN A 110 9.20 17.19 -2.53
N GLY A 111 8.36 16.90 -3.53
CA GLY A 111 7.27 17.75 -4.01
C GLY A 111 5.92 17.02 -4.20
N PHE A 112 5.72 15.83 -3.64
CA PHE A 112 4.47 15.04 -3.74
C PHE A 112 3.18 15.82 -3.47
N SER A 113 3.27 16.87 -2.67
CA SER A 113 2.14 17.69 -2.26
C SER A 113 2.08 19.05 -2.95
N ASP A 114 2.99 19.34 -3.89
CA ASP A 114 2.96 20.58 -4.66
C ASP A 114 2.03 20.42 -5.88
N PRO A 115 0.84 21.06 -5.87
CA PRO A 115 -0.09 20.94 -6.98
C PRO A 115 0.46 21.52 -8.28
N GLN A 116 1.40 22.47 -8.24
CA GLN A 116 2.02 23.03 -9.46
C GLN A 116 2.90 21.98 -10.14
N TYR A 117 3.68 21.23 -9.36
CA TYR A 117 4.54 20.17 -9.90
C TYR A 117 3.73 19.05 -10.57
N ILE A 118 2.66 18.59 -9.91
CA ILE A 118 1.76 17.57 -10.48
C ILE A 118 1.03 18.11 -11.72
N GLN A 119 0.76 19.43 -11.78
CA GLN A 119 0.17 20.03 -12.97
C GLN A 119 1.09 20.00 -14.19
N ASP A 120 2.40 20.14 -14.00
CA ASP A 120 3.39 20.15 -15.08
C ASP A 120 3.76 18.75 -15.59
N LEU A 121 3.39 17.69 -14.87
CA LEU A 121 3.62 16.32 -15.31
C LEU A 121 2.85 16.02 -16.61
N PRO A 122 3.45 15.25 -17.55
CA PRO A 122 2.73 14.78 -18.71
C PRO A 122 1.51 13.97 -18.29
N LYS A 123 0.35 14.33 -18.81
CA LYS A 123 -0.93 13.68 -18.51
C LYS A 123 -1.45 12.97 -19.74
N PHE A 124 -2.00 11.80 -19.54
CA PHE A 124 -2.70 11.08 -20.60
C PHE A 124 -3.89 10.34 -20.02
N GLN A 125 -4.81 9.95 -20.90
CA GLN A 125 -5.94 9.11 -20.55
C GLN A 125 -5.89 7.86 -21.40
N ILE A 126 -6.16 6.71 -20.77
CA ILE A 126 -6.30 5.46 -21.48
C ILE A 126 -7.78 5.08 -21.44
N PRO A 127 -8.48 5.02 -22.59
CA PRO A 127 -9.91 4.72 -22.64
C PRO A 127 -10.20 3.22 -22.44
N LEU A 128 -9.54 2.56 -21.49
CA LEU A 128 -9.76 1.17 -21.13
C LEU A 128 -10.74 1.07 -19.95
N PRO A 129 -11.81 0.25 -20.04
CA PRO A 129 -12.76 0.08 -18.93
C PRO A 129 -12.12 -0.34 -17.61
N ALA A 130 -11.04 -1.13 -17.66
CA ALA A 130 -10.28 -1.59 -16.51
C ALA A 130 -9.50 -0.49 -15.77
N LEU A 131 -9.33 0.70 -16.37
CA LEU A 131 -8.59 1.84 -15.83
C LEU A 131 -9.49 3.07 -15.62
N ARG A 132 -10.82 2.89 -15.53
CA ARG A 132 -11.79 3.99 -15.32
C ARG A 132 -12.27 4.15 -13.88
N GLN A 133 -12.09 3.13 -13.04
CA GLN A 133 -12.52 3.13 -11.65
C GLN A 133 -11.30 3.05 -10.76
N GLY A 134 -10.91 4.18 -10.19
CA GLY A 134 -9.74 4.32 -9.32
C GLY A 134 -8.79 5.42 -9.78
N THR A 135 -7.87 5.79 -8.90
CA THR A 135 -6.82 6.77 -9.19
C THR A 135 -5.59 6.06 -9.73
N PHE A 136 -5.12 6.50 -10.90
CA PHE A 136 -4.02 5.86 -11.60
C PHE A 136 -2.86 6.83 -11.81
N ARG A 137 -1.64 6.32 -11.67
CA ARG A 137 -0.41 7.05 -11.98
C ARG A 137 0.54 6.15 -12.73
N ALA A 138 1.29 6.74 -13.66
CA ALA A 138 2.26 6.05 -14.48
C ALA A 138 3.67 6.38 -14.02
N PHE A 139 4.52 5.36 -13.88
CA PHE A 139 5.87 5.49 -13.38
C PHE A 139 6.84 4.88 -14.39
N GLU A 140 7.78 5.68 -14.87
CA GLU A 140 8.88 5.17 -15.67
C GLU A 140 9.87 4.44 -14.76
N ILE A 141 10.20 3.18 -15.07
CA ILE A 141 11.11 2.37 -14.25
C ILE A 141 12.55 2.41 -14.79
N MET A 142 13.50 2.46 -13.87
CA MET A 142 14.94 2.38 -14.15
C MET A 142 15.53 1.11 -13.54
N GLY A 143 16.46 0.51 -14.28
CA GLY A 143 17.18 -0.69 -13.85
C GLY A 143 16.58 -1.99 -14.41
N ASP A 144 17.40 -3.02 -14.40
CA ASP A 144 17.13 -4.38 -14.89
C ASP A 144 16.63 -5.32 -13.78
N SER A 145 16.20 -4.74 -12.66
CA SER A 145 15.74 -5.45 -11.47
C SER A 145 14.48 -6.31 -11.67
N MET A 146 13.67 -6.04 -12.69
CA MET A 146 12.38 -6.70 -12.94
C MET A 146 12.29 -7.28 -14.36
N LEU A 147 13.39 -7.85 -14.88
CA LEU A 147 13.35 -8.62 -16.12
C LEU A 147 12.26 -9.71 -16.03
N PRO A 148 11.38 -9.87 -17.05
CA PRO A 148 11.55 -9.44 -18.45
C PRO A 148 11.14 -8.00 -18.77
N ILE A 149 10.63 -7.21 -17.82
CA ILE A 149 10.28 -5.81 -18.08
C ILE A 149 11.58 -5.01 -18.24
N GLN A 150 11.76 -4.43 -19.43
CA GLN A 150 12.98 -3.70 -19.76
C GLN A 150 13.03 -2.33 -19.07
N PRO A 151 14.23 -1.83 -18.73
CA PRO A 151 14.42 -0.46 -18.27
C PRO A 151 13.82 0.54 -19.27
N GLY A 152 13.18 1.61 -18.77
CA GLY A 152 12.48 2.58 -19.60
C GLY A 152 11.02 2.20 -19.93
N SER A 153 10.55 1.04 -19.46
CA SER A 153 9.12 0.74 -19.47
C SER A 153 8.36 1.65 -18.50
N ILE A 154 7.09 1.91 -18.80
CA ILE A 154 6.20 2.70 -17.95
C ILE A 154 5.22 1.76 -17.27
N ILE A 155 5.16 1.77 -15.94
CA ILE A 155 4.21 0.98 -15.16
C ILE A 155 3.03 1.86 -14.77
N ILE A 156 1.81 1.41 -15.08
CA ILE A 156 0.58 2.05 -14.64
C ILE A 156 0.13 1.38 -13.34
N GLY A 157 0.16 2.14 -12.26
CA GLY A 157 -0.27 1.73 -10.93
C GLY A 157 -1.61 2.34 -10.54
N GLU A 158 -2.43 1.57 -9.83
CA GLU A 158 -3.64 2.04 -9.12
C GLU A 158 -3.27 2.37 -7.67
N TYR A 159 -3.72 3.52 -7.16
CA TYR A 159 -3.44 3.95 -5.79
C TYR A 159 -4.09 3.01 -4.77
N LEU A 160 -3.34 2.59 -3.75
CA LEU A 160 -3.87 1.83 -2.62
C LEU A 160 -4.07 2.72 -1.41
N ASP A 161 -5.33 3.05 -1.11
CA ASP A 161 -5.72 3.75 0.12
C ASP A 161 -5.39 2.94 1.38
N ASN A 162 -5.58 1.62 1.31
CA ASN A 162 -5.33 0.71 2.42
C ASN A 162 -4.16 -0.24 2.10
N TRP A 163 -3.04 -0.03 2.77
CA TRP A 163 -1.85 -0.87 2.61
C TRP A 163 -2.08 -2.33 3.06
N SER A 164 -3.14 -2.60 3.82
CA SER A 164 -3.54 -3.98 4.17
C SER A 164 -3.98 -4.81 2.96
N ASP A 165 -4.33 -4.18 1.84
CA ASP A 165 -4.79 -4.85 0.63
C ASP A 165 -3.63 -5.37 -0.23
N VAL A 166 -2.39 -5.09 0.16
CA VAL A 166 -1.20 -5.63 -0.49
C VAL A 166 -1.17 -7.15 -0.38
N LYS A 167 -1.22 -7.80 -1.53
CA LYS A 167 -1.15 -9.26 -1.66
C LYS A 167 0.27 -9.72 -1.99
N GLN A 168 0.71 -10.71 -1.24
CA GLN A 168 1.94 -11.43 -1.53
C GLN A 168 1.92 -12.00 -2.96
N GLY A 169 3.02 -11.85 -3.67
CA GLY A 169 3.20 -12.34 -5.03
C GLY A 169 2.73 -11.39 -6.12
N GLU A 170 2.05 -10.29 -5.81
CA GLU A 170 1.69 -9.26 -6.80
C GLU A 170 2.77 -8.17 -6.90
N THR A 171 2.79 -7.42 -8.00
CA THR A 171 3.76 -6.36 -8.25
C THR A 171 3.21 -4.98 -7.93
N TYR A 172 4.03 -4.15 -7.30
CA TYR A 172 3.66 -2.83 -6.82
C TYR A 172 4.77 -1.84 -7.16
N VAL A 173 4.38 -0.59 -7.44
CA VAL A 173 5.28 0.55 -7.36
C VAL A 173 5.19 1.08 -5.95
N VAL A 174 6.30 1.04 -5.23
CA VAL A 174 6.43 1.54 -3.86
C VAL A 174 7.29 2.78 -3.92
N ILE A 175 6.81 3.80 -3.24
CA ILE A 175 7.52 5.06 -3.11
C ILE A 175 7.96 5.15 -1.67
N SER A 176 9.26 5.32 -1.41
CA SER A 176 9.80 5.44 -0.06
C SER A 176 10.72 6.66 0.06
N LYS A 177 10.91 7.17 1.28
CA LYS A 177 11.83 8.30 1.54
C LYS A 177 13.28 7.99 1.18
N ASN A 178 13.69 6.74 1.45
CA ASN A 178 15.10 6.34 1.39
C ASN A 178 15.50 5.80 0.02
N GLU A 179 14.62 5.02 -0.64
CA GLU A 179 14.94 4.41 -1.94
C GLU A 179 14.27 5.08 -3.13
N GLY A 180 13.30 5.96 -2.88
CA GLY A 180 12.55 6.62 -3.93
C GLY A 180 11.48 5.74 -4.57
N VAL A 181 11.31 5.88 -5.88
CA VAL A 181 10.30 5.16 -6.66
C VAL A 181 10.88 3.81 -7.11
N VAL A 182 10.37 2.71 -6.55
CA VAL A 182 10.82 1.36 -6.87
C VAL A 182 9.65 0.49 -7.35
N TYR A 183 9.88 -0.33 -8.37
CA TYR A 183 8.92 -1.32 -8.84
C TYR A 183 9.40 -2.72 -8.47
N LYS A 184 8.64 -3.42 -7.62
CA LYS A 184 9.02 -4.72 -7.04
C LYS A 184 7.80 -5.60 -6.78
N ARG A 185 8.03 -6.89 -6.52
CA ARG A 185 7.01 -7.84 -6.11
C ARG A 185 6.89 -7.89 -4.59
N ALA A 186 5.68 -7.84 -4.06
CA ALA A 186 5.46 -7.94 -2.61
C ALA A 186 5.72 -9.37 -2.12
N GLY A 187 6.64 -9.52 -1.17
CA GLY A 187 7.05 -10.81 -0.60
C GLY A 187 6.24 -11.26 0.61
N ASN A 188 5.51 -10.34 1.25
CA ASN A 188 4.68 -10.59 2.43
C ASN A 188 3.38 -9.78 2.37
N LYS A 189 2.48 -10.04 3.33
CA LYS A 189 1.30 -9.19 3.58
C LYS A 189 1.68 -8.09 4.56
N PHE A 190 1.25 -6.86 4.29
CA PHE A 190 1.59 -5.69 5.10
C PHE A 190 1.12 -5.81 6.57
N LYS A 191 -0.01 -6.51 6.80
CA LYS A 191 -0.67 -6.61 8.11
C LYS A 191 0.13 -7.37 9.19
N GLU A 192 1.07 -8.23 8.81
CA GLU A 192 1.72 -9.13 9.78
C GLU A 192 2.96 -8.52 10.45
N ASN A 193 3.75 -7.69 9.75
CA ASN A 193 5.08 -7.30 10.24
C ASN A 193 5.32 -5.79 10.32
N ARG A 194 4.38 -4.92 9.91
CA ARG A 194 4.62 -3.47 9.69
C ARG A 194 5.81 -3.15 8.78
N GLU A 195 6.30 -4.15 8.05
CA GLU A 195 7.38 -4.04 7.08
C GLU A 195 6.90 -4.66 5.76
N LEU A 196 7.21 -4.02 4.65
CA LEU A 196 6.94 -4.54 3.32
C LEU A 196 8.21 -5.15 2.73
N LYS A 197 8.19 -6.47 2.55
CA LYS A 197 9.28 -7.19 1.89
C LYS A 197 9.14 -7.03 0.38
N LEU A 198 10.18 -6.53 -0.26
CA LEU A 198 10.25 -6.34 -1.71
C LEU A 198 11.17 -7.39 -2.34
N ILE A 199 10.63 -8.08 -3.34
CA ILE A 199 11.30 -9.12 -4.10
C ILE A 199 11.52 -8.61 -5.53
N SER A 200 12.75 -8.71 -6.00
CA SER A 200 13.10 -8.46 -7.41
C SER A 200 12.85 -9.73 -8.22
N ASP A 201 12.22 -9.62 -9.39
CA ASP A 201 12.03 -10.77 -10.29
C ASP A 201 13.36 -11.21 -10.93
N ASN A 202 14.34 -10.31 -11.00
CA ASN A 202 15.71 -10.65 -11.36
C ASN A 202 16.48 -11.24 -10.16
N LYS A 203 16.91 -12.49 -10.28
CA LYS A 203 17.63 -13.28 -9.26
C LYS A 203 19.00 -12.70 -8.86
N VAL A 204 19.52 -11.73 -9.61
CA VAL A 204 20.78 -11.04 -9.27
C VAL A 204 20.59 -10.08 -8.09
N TYR A 205 19.37 -9.62 -7.85
CA TYR A 205 19.08 -8.63 -6.81
C TYR A 205 18.52 -9.29 -5.55
N ASP A 206 19.11 -8.94 -4.41
CA ASP A 206 18.66 -9.43 -3.11
C ASP A 206 17.29 -8.85 -2.72
N THR A 207 16.55 -9.62 -1.92
CA THR A 207 15.30 -9.16 -1.32
C THR A 207 15.61 -8.31 -0.10
N TYR A 208 14.90 -7.20 0.05
CA TYR A 208 15.03 -6.30 1.20
C TYR A 208 13.64 -5.92 1.72
N ALA A 209 13.59 -5.32 2.91
CA ALA A 209 12.34 -4.89 3.54
C ALA A 209 12.38 -3.38 3.79
N ILE A 210 11.24 -2.72 3.58
CA ILE A 210 11.03 -1.31 3.91
C ILE A 210 10.04 -1.23 5.06
N ASP A 211 10.35 -0.42 6.08
CA ASP A 211 9.43 -0.15 7.19
C ASP A 211 8.22 0.68 6.73
N ALA A 212 7.05 0.45 7.34
CA ALA A 212 5.84 1.23 7.13
C ALA A 212 6.06 2.75 7.22
N ASP A 213 6.92 3.21 8.13
CA ASP A 213 7.15 4.63 8.40
C ASP A 213 7.97 5.33 7.30
N ASP A 214 8.73 4.54 6.51
CA ASP A 214 9.51 4.99 5.37
C ASP A 214 8.72 4.96 4.06
N ILE A 215 7.66 4.16 4.00
CA ILE A 215 6.79 4.06 2.83
C ILE A 215 5.97 5.34 2.72
N LEU A 216 6.00 5.91 1.53
CA LEU A 216 5.25 7.08 1.18
C LEU A 216 3.92 6.71 0.53
N GLU A 217 3.96 5.96 -0.56
CA GLU A 217 2.79 5.57 -1.35
C GLU A 217 2.98 4.15 -1.88
N ILE A 218 1.88 3.42 -2.05
CA ILE A 218 1.87 2.11 -2.67
C ILE A 218 0.87 2.14 -3.82
N TRP A 219 1.33 1.72 -5.00
CA TRP A 219 0.53 1.64 -6.20
C TRP A 219 0.55 0.21 -6.75
N LYS A 220 -0.62 -0.41 -6.91
CA LYS A 220 -0.73 -1.75 -7.47
C LYS A 220 -0.58 -1.68 -8.99
N ALA A 221 0.41 -2.38 -9.53
CA ALA A 221 0.61 -2.40 -10.97
C ALA A 221 -0.57 -3.11 -11.67
N LYS A 222 -1.20 -2.43 -12.63
CA LYS A 222 -2.32 -2.94 -13.43
C LYS A 222 -1.95 -3.14 -14.89
N ALA A 223 -1.06 -2.32 -15.41
CA ALA A 223 -0.57 -2.42 -16.77
C ALA A 223 0.87 -1.92 -16.86
N TYR A 224 1.56 -2.27 -17.94
CA TYR A 224 2.83 -1.67 -18.32
C TYR A 224 2.81 -1.33 -19.80
N ILE A 225 3.57 -0.30 -20.18
CA ILE A 225 3.80 0.14 -21.55
C ILE A 225 5.29 -0.01 -21.80
N SER A 226 5.65 -0.85 -22.77
CA SER A 226 7.02 -0.98 -23.26
C SER A 226 7.18 -0.21 -24.57
N THR A 227 8.21 0.63 -24.67
CA THR A 227 8.64 1.24 -25.92
C THR A 227 9.60 0.34 -26.70
N ALA A 228 10.23 -0.61 -26.02
CA ALA A 228 10.98 -1.69 -26.64
C ALA A 228 9.99 -2.74 -27.15
N LEU A 229 9.88 -2.86 -28.47
CA LEU A 229 9.13 -3.94 -29.09
C LEU A 229 9.95 -5.24 -28.94
N PRO A 230 9.29 -6.37 -28.65
CA PRO A 230 9.99 -7.64 -28.60
C PRO A 230 10.54 -7.94 -29.99
N ASP A 231 11.86 -8.08 -30.09
CA ASP A 231 12.45 -8.70 -31.26
C ASP A 231 11.93 -10.15 -31.34
N PRO A 232 11.57 -10.64 -32.54
CA PRO A 232 11.22 -12.05 -32.69
C PRO A 232 12.43 -12.86 -32.20
N THR A 233 12.29 -13.53 -31.05
CA THR A 233 13.23 -14.57 -30.66
C THR A 233 13.31 -15.52 -31.84
N PRO A 234 14.48 -15.74 -32.45
CA PRO A 234 14.63 -16.79 -33.44
C PRO A 234 14.18 -18.06 -32.72
N GLU A 235 13.02 -18.61 -33.10
CA GLU A 235 12.68 -19.95 -32.67
C GLU A 235 13.88 -20.81 -33.08
N PRO A 236 14.45 -21.60 -32.17
CA PRO A 236 15.58 -22.44 -32.52
C PRO A 236 15.07 -23.39 -33.61
N THR A 237 15.45 -23.12 -34.85
CA THR A 237 15.07 -23.94 -36.00
C THR A 237 15.53 -25.37 -35.75
N ILE A 238 14.80 -26.35 -36.27
CA ILE A 238 15.15 -27.77 -36.12
C ILE A 238 16.62 -28.02 -36.50
N GLU A 239 17.17 -27.25 -37.43
CA GLU A 239 18.58 -27.25 -37.83
C GLU A 239 19.54 -26.81 -36.71
N THR A 240 19.23 -25.73 -35.98
CA THR A 240 20.05 -25.29 -34.84
C THR A 240 19.98 -26.29 -33.69
N LEU A 241 18.81 -26.85 -33.39
CA LEU A 241 18.65 -27.93 -32.39
C LEU A 241 19.44 -29.18 -32.80
N SER A 242 19.36 -29.57 -34.08
CA SER A 242 20.10 -30.71 -34.61
C SER A 242 21.60 -30.50 -34.53
N SER A 243 22.08 -29.28 -34.81
CA SER A 243 23.51 -28.94 -34.70
C SER A 243 24.01 -28.96 -33.25
N MET A 244 23.20 -28.49 -32.29
CA MET A 244 23.50 -28.54 -30.86
C MET A 244 23.53 -29.99 -30.35
N MET A 245 22.58 -30.83 -30.77
CA MET A 245 22.57 -32.26 -30.43
C MET A 245 23.79 -32.99 -31.01
N ALA A 246 24.18 -32.68 -32.25
CA ALA A 246 25.38 -33.23 -32.87
C ALA A 246 26.67 -32.79 -32.12
N GLN A 247 26.75 -31.53 -31.67
CA GLN A 247 27.85 -31.04 -30.85
C GLN A 247 27.90 -31.70 -29.47
N MET A 248 26.74 -31.91 -28.82
CA MET A 248 26.67 -32.65 -27.57
C MET A 248 27.12 -34.10 -27.74
N GLN A 249 26.65 -34.80 -28.77
CA GLN A 249 27.10 -36.16 -29.08
C GLN A 249 28.61 -36.21 -29.30
N LYS A 250 29.17 -35.26 -30.04
CA LYS A 250 30.62 -35.18 -30.29
C LYS A 250 31.41 -34.95 -29.00
N SER A 251 30.92 -34.08 -28.11
CA SER A 251 31.55 -33.80 -26.82
C SER A 251 31.51 -35.00 -25.87
N ILE A 252 30.37 -35.71 -25.80
CA ILE A 252 30.23 -36.94 -25.02
C ILE A 252 31.15 -38.05 -25.57
N SER A 253 31.26 -38.16 -26.90
CA SER A 253 32.15 -39.12 -27.55
C SER A 253 33.63 -38.86 -27.26
N GLN A 254 34.01 -37.60 -27.06
CA GLN A 254 35.37 -37.20 -26.68
C GLN A 254 35.65 -37.46 -25.19
N LEU A 255 34.65 -37.26 -24.32
CA LEU A 255 34.74 -37.59 -22.90
C LEU A 255 34.89 -39.09 -22.64
N ASN A 256 34.22 -39.94 -23.44
CA ASN A 256 34.33 -41.40 -23.34
C ASN A 256 35.61 -42.00 -23.95
N LYS A 257 36.51 -41.17 -24.51
CA LYS A 257 37.79 -41.61 -25.10
C LYS A 257 39.01 -41.34 -24.22
N ASN A 258 38.81 -40.75 -23.03
CA ASN A 258 39.78 -40.68 -21.93
C ASN A 258 39.33 -41.60 -20.80
#